data_AF-A0AAT9IUP9-F1
#
_entry.id   AF-A0AAT9IUP9-F1
#
_cell.length_a   1.000
_cell.length_b   1.000
_cell.length_c   1.000
_cell.angle_alpha   90.00
_cell.angle_beta   90.00
_cell.angle_gamma   90.00
#
_symmetry.space_group_name_H-M   'P 1'
#
loop_
_entity.id
_entity.type
_entity.pdbx_description
1 polymer ?
#
loop_
_entity_poly.entity_id
_entity_poly.type
_entity_poly.pdbx_seq_one_letter_code
_entity_poly.pdbx_strand_id
1 'polypeptide(L)'
;MPRMRHRSSPISAAIRLSASPARNPIPRTLEGGVWAETAKVEHDAKTSGERNTDPALQAYVGNVVSRVAGPFSGDVRLYVMDRPFFNASMASNGYTEVWTGLLLRCETEDDLAFVVGHEAGHFRHSHVMRQYQAMKNGQNAALAATILISAVALGASLNANSYSAIRDINNVTSGLVNLTYLGTIAALMNYSRDMEAQADAYGMIYSKQAGYFVGGNGDLWQERLNETAASDYEKVRRSPSRINVFGNHPLEVDRIIALNARDKTLNGGKASLRTEAEARAARTAYRDHIRPWLGAWLKDDLRRQDYGQTLYLVDRLSIDGQDLGLLNFYKGEALRLRDKNGADGPDMENAITAYRTALQSADAPKETWRQLGDVYRHFNMNTEAVDAFKHYVTLAPDAQDGWMVQDQIDTLSKDLHPAPDVQPTQSPPDAPPPVPATPSSGGTT
;
A
#
# COMPACT_ATOMS: atom_id res chain seq x y z
N MET A 1 -13.90 -31.96 -49.19
CA MET A 1 -13.90 -30.64 -48.52
C MET A 1 -14.73 -30.71 -47.24
N PRO A 2 -14.16 -30.60 -46.04
CA PRO A 2 -14.95 -30.58 -44.82
C PRO A 2 -15.44 -29.16 -44.53
N ARG A 3 -16.75 -29.02 -44.25
CA ARG A 3 -17.41 -27.77 -43.85
C ARG A 3 -16.86 -27.27 -42.52
N MET A 4 -16.26 -26.08 -42.53
CA MET A 4 -15.98 -25.31 -41.32
C MET A 4 -17.30 -24.98 -40.61
N ARG A 5 -17.48 -25.47 -39.38
CA ARG A 5 -18.48 -24.95 -38.46
C ARG A 5 -17.93 -23.67 -37.85
N HIS A 6 -18.53 -22.52 -38.16
CA HIS A 6 -18.31 -21.30 -37.41
C HIS A 6 -18.71 -21.54 -35.95
N ARG A 7 -17.73 -21.59 -35.06
CA ARG A 7 -17.97 -21.43 -33.61
C ARG A 7 -18.29 -19.95 -33.39
N SER A 8 -19.53 -19.66 -33.05
CA SER A 8 -19.95 -18.38 -32.49
C SER A 8 -19.06 -18.02 -31.30
N SER A 9 -18.55 -16.79 -31.33
CA SER A 9 -17.52 -16.20 -30.47
C SER A 9 -17.86 -16.25 -28.95
N PRO A 10 -16.87 -16.35 -28.02
CA PRO A 10 -17.09 -16.39 -26.57
C PRO A 10 -17.66 -15.10 -25.94
N ILE A 11 -17.84 -14.03 -26.72
CA ILE A 11 -18.31 -12.72 -26.26
C ILE A 11 -19.73 -12.78 -25.65
N SER A 12 -20.63 -13.64 -26.17
CA SER A 12 -22.02 -13.72 -25.67
C SER A 12 -22.18 -14.33 -24.27
N ALA A 13 -21.24 -15.19 -23.83
CA ALA A 13 -21.29 -15.75 -22.49
C ALA A 13 -20.77 -14.75 -21.43
N ALA A 14 -19.79 -13.93 -21.79
CA ALA A 14 -19.25 -12.88 -20.91
C ALA A 14 -20.28 -11.78 -20.59
N ILE A 15 -21.16 -11.45 -21.54
CA ILE A 15 -22.21 -10.44 -21.36
C ILE A 15 -23.22 -10.86 -20.27
N ARG A 16 -23.55 -12.16 -20.18
CA ARG A 16 -24.53 -12.68 -19.18
C ARG A 16 -24.04 -12.66 -17.73
N LEU A 17 -22.76 -12.39 -17.49
CA LEU A 17 -22.16 -12.42 -16.16
C LEU A 17 -21.80 -11.04 -15.60
N SER A 18 -22.03 -9.97 -16.35
CA SER A 18 -21.81 -8.61 -15.83
C SER A 18 -22.73 -8.33 -14.63
N ALA A 19 -22.22 -7.60 -13.64
CA ALA A 19 -23.03 -7.16 -12.51
C ALA A 19 -24.08 -6.15 -12.99
N SER A 20 -25.20 -6.07 -12.28
CA SER A 20 -26.21 -5.04 -12.47
C SER A 20 -26.47 -4.38 -11.11
N PRO A 21 -26.67 -3.04 -11.05
CA PRO A 21 -26.90 -2.37 -9.78
C PRO A 21 -28.09 -2.94 -9.01
N ALA A 22 -28.00 -2.97 -7.67
CA ALA A 22 -29.04 -3.46 -6.75
C ALA A 22 -29.50 -4.92 -6.99
N ARG A 23 -28.70 -5.75 -7.68
CA ARG A 23 -29.00 -7.16 -7.92
C ARG A 23 -28.59 -8.03 -6.74
N ASN A 24 -29.44 -8.97 -6.35
CA ASN A 24 -29.09 -10.04 -5.41
C ASN A 24 -28.94 -11.39 -6.14
N PRO A 25 -28.02 -12.27 -5.70
CA PRO A 25 -27.87 -13.59 -6.26
C PRO A 25 -28.96 -14.55 -5.73
N ILE A 26 -29.17 -15.65 -6.42
CA ILE A 26 -30.03 -16.72 -5.95
C ILE A 26 -29.25 -17.56 -4.92
N PRO A 27 -29.71 -17.73 -3.65
CA PRO A 27 -28.94 -18.32 -2.55
C PRO A 27 -28.37 -19.74 -2.79
N ARG A 28 -28.93 -20.52 -3.71
CA ARG A 28 -28.48 -21.89 -4.04
C ARG A 28 -27.66 -21.99 -5.34
N THR A 29 -27.16 -20.86 -5.82
CA THR A 29 -26.27 -20.80 -6.99
C THR A 29 -24.83 -20.63 -6.54
N LEU A 30 -23.88 -20.86 -7.46
CA LEU A 30 -22.46 -20.55 -7.23
C LEU A 30 -22.26 -19.09 -6.80
N GLU A 31 -22.96 -18.17 -7.47
CA GLU A 31 -22.93 -16.73 -7.14
C GLU A 31 -23.44 -16.47 -5.72
N GLY A 32 -24.56 -17.10 -5.33
CA GLY A 32 -25.09 -17.02 -3.96
C GLY A 32 -24.13 -17.58 -2.91
N GLY A 33 -23.44 -18.67 -3.21
CA GLY A 33 -22.42 -19.26 -2.33
C GLY A 33 -21.21 -18.33 -2.13
N VAL A 34 -20.69 -17.72 -3.21
CA VAL A 34 -19.58 -16.77 -3.11
C VAL A 34 -19.99 -15.53 -2.31
N TRP A 35 -21.19 -14.99 -2.53
CA TRP A 35 -21.69 -13.86 -1.76
C TRP A 35 -21.87 -14.18 -0.28
N ALA A 36 -22.34 -15.40 0.06
CA ALA A 36 -22.44 -15.84 1.43
C ALA A 36 -21.07 -15.92 2.12
N GLU A 37 -20.04 -16.36 1.40
CA GLU A 37 -18.68 -16.41 1.94
C GLU A 37 -18.07 -15.01 2.08
N THR A 38 -18.23 -14.15 1.07
CA THR A 38 -17.84 -12.75 1.17
C THR A 38 -18.54 -12.03 2.32
N ALA A 39 -19.79 -12.38 2.64
CA ALA A 39 -20.50 -11.81 3.78
C ALA A 39 -19.89 -12.22 5.14
N LYS A 40 -19.26 -13.40 5.24
CA LYS A 40 -18.52 -13.80 6.45
C LYS A 40 -17.23 -13.00 6.58
N VAL A 41 -16.48 -12.85 5.48
CA VAL A 41 -15.27 -12.00 5.43
C VAL A 41 -15.62 -10.56 5.80
N GLU A 42 -16.71 -10.02 5.24
CA GLU A 42 -17.22 -8.69 5.60
C GLU A 42 -17.58 -8.58 7.09
N HIS A 43 -18.19 -9.62 7.67
CA HIS A 43 -18.48 -9.65 9.11
C HIS A 43 -17.20 -9.56 9.95
N ASP A 44 -16.20 -10.38 9.63
CA ASP A 44 -14.90 -10.39 10.32
C ASP A 44 -14.23 -9.01 10.26
N ALA A 45 -14.21 -8.39 9.08
CA ALA A 45 -13.69 -7.03 8.90
C ALA A 45 -14.47 -5.99 9.71
N LYS A 46 -15.81 -6.05 9.68
CA LYS A 46 -16.69 -5.11 10.38
C LYS A 46 -16.46 -5.12 11.90
N THR A 47 -16.12 -6.29 12.46
CA THR A 47 -15.86 -6.49 13.90
C THR A 47 -14.38 -6.47 14.29
N SER A 48 -13.47 -6.33 13.31
CA SER A 48 -12.03 -6.37 13.56
C SER A 48 -11.57 -5.15 14.36
N GLY A 49 -10.62 -5.36 15.28
CA GLY A 49 -9.89 -4.27 15.95
C GLY A 49 -8.96 -3.50 15.01
N GLU A 50 -8.68 -4.04 13.82
CA GLU A 50 -7.92 -3.38 12.74
C GLU A 50 -8.79 -2.42 11.92
N ARG A 51 -10.11 -2.38 12.15
CA ARG A 51 -10.98 -1.48 11.41
C ARG A 51 -10.80 -0.06 11.92
N ASN A 52 -10.42 0.84 11.03
CA ASN A 52 -10.42 2.26 11.34
C ASN A 52 -11.87 2.77 11.43
N THR A 53 -12.26 3.38 12.54
CA THR A 53 -13.65 3.86 12.76
C THR A 53 -13.76 5.38 12.75
N ASP A 54 -12.69 6.09 12.37
CA ASP A 54 -12.69 7.54 12.26
C ASP A 54 -13.68 8.00 11.18
N PRO A 55 -14.73 8.77 11.54
CA PRO A 55 -15.76 9.17 10.59
C PRO A 55 -15.23 10.08 9.47
N ALA A 56 -14.19 10.88 9.73
CA ALA A 56 -13.63 11.77 8.72
C ALA A 56 -12.87 10.99 7.65
N LEU A 57 -12.06 9.99 8.05
CA LEU A 57 -11.36 9.11 7.11
C LEU A 57 -12.35 8.28 6.28
N GLN A 58 -13.37 7.70 6.94
CA GLN A 58 -14.40 6.91 6.28
C GLN A 58 -15.19 7.75 5.27
N ALA A 59 -15.55 9.00 5.62
CA ALA A 59 -16.26 9.89 4.71
C ALA A 59 -15.38 10.27 3.50
N TYR A 60 -14.11 10.61 3.72
CA TYR A 60 -13.18 10.95 2.65
C TYR A 60 -13.00 9.81 1.64
N VAL A 61 -12.58 8.64 2.12
CA VAL A 61 -12.37 7.47 1.24
C VAL A 61 -13.70 7.02 0.63
N GLY A 62 -14.79 7.06 1.41
CA GLY A 62 -16.15 6.75 0.94
C GLY A 62 -16.61 7.64 -0.20
N ASN A 63 -16.27 8.93 -0.18
CA ASN A 63 -16.60 9.86 -1.27
C ASN A 63 -15.83 9.55 -2.57
N VAL A 64 -14.55 9.17 -2.48
CA VAL A 64 -13.78 8.72 -3.64
C VAL A 64 -14.38 7.43 -4.20
N VAL A 65 -14.62 6.45 -3.33
CA VAL A 65 -15.20 5.15 -3.69
C VAL A 65 -16.57 5.32 -4.33
N SER A 66 -17.46 6.13 -3.76
CA SER A 66 -18.79 6.36 -4.30
C SER A 66 -18.74 7.01 -5.69
N ARG A 67 -17.89 8.03 -5.89
CA ARG A 67 -17.72 8.70 -7.18
C ARG A 67 -17.25 7.72 -8.25
N VAL A 68 -16.23 6.92 -7.95
CA VAL A 68 -15.66 5.95 -8.88
C VAL A 68 -16.58 4.75 -9.11
N ALA A 69 -17.31 4.30 -8.08
CA ALA A 69 -18.31 3.23 -8.17
C ALA A 69 -19.55 3.62 -8.98
N GLY A 70 -19.79 4.91 -9.20
CA GLY A 70 -20.76 5.43 -10.16
C GLY A 70 -22.16 4.83 -9.94
N PRO A 71 -22.78 4.19 -10.96
CA PRO A 71 -24.10 3.56 -10.82
C PRO A 71 -24.21 2.49 -9.73
N PHE A 72 -23.09 1.93 -9.28
CA PHE A 72 -23.04 0.90 -8.23
C PHE A 72 -22.72 1.47 -6.84
N SER A 73 -22.64 2.80 -6.68
CA SER A 73 -22.35 3.44 -5.38
C SER A 73 -23.27 2.95 -4.25
N GLY A 74 -24.56 2.70 -4.53
CA GLY A 74 -25.52 2.17 -3.56
C GLY A 74 -25.30 0.71 -3.16
N ASP A 75 -24.50 -0.05 -3.91
CA ASP A 75 -24.18 -1.45 -3.62
C ASP A 75 -22.90 -1.61 -2.80
N VAL A 76 -22.07 -0.56 -2.74
CA VAL A 76 -20.74 -0.60 -2.13
C VAL A 76 -20.80 -0.33 -0.63
N ARG A 77 -20.14 -1.18 0.16
CA ARG A 77 -19.98 -1.04 1.62
C ARG A 77 -18.49 -1.02 1.95
N LEU A 78 -17.98 0.17 2.29
CA LEU A 78 -16.57 0.44 2.52
C LEU A 78 -16.15 0.18 3.98
N TYR A 79 -14.98 -0.42 4.15
CA TYR A 79 -14.26 -0.54 5.41
C TYR A 79 -12.78 -0.15 5.21
N VAL A 80 -12.36 0.97 5.79
CA VAL A 80 -10.93 1.31 5.92
C VAL A 80 -10.28 0.47 7.02
N MET A 81 -9.15 -0.17 6.71
CA MET A 81 -8.43 -1.08 7.61
C MET A 81 -7.02 -0.56 7.90
N ASP A 82 -6.65 -0.48 9.18
CA ASP A 82 -5.34 -0.07 9.69
C ASP A 82 -4.30 -1.17 9.42
N ARG A 83 -3.93 -1.32 8.15
CA ARG A 83 -2.98 -2.31 7.65
C ARG A 83 -1.91 -1.62 6.80
N PRO A 84 -0.62 -1.75 7.13
CA PRO A 84 0.44 -0.93 6.52
C PRO A 84 0.85 -1.38 5.10
N PHE A 85 0.08 -2.28 4.48
CA PHE A 85 0.39 -2.80 3.16
C PHE A 85 -0.44 -2.11 2.07
N PHE A 86 0.15 -1.97 0.88
CA PHE A 86 -0.52 -1.43 -0.30
C PHE A 86 -1.64 -2.36 -0.74
N ASN A 87 -2.90 -2.01 -0.45
CA ASN A 87 -4.02 -2.84 -0.86
C ASN A 87 -5.40 -2.16 -0.87
N ALA A 88 -6.26 -2.65 -1.77
CA ALA A 88 -7.69 -2.44 -1.77
C ALA A 88 -8.37 -3.68 -2.36
N SER A 89 -9.68 -3.84 -2.11
CA SER A 89 -10.46 -4.91 -2.72
C SER A 89 -11.92 -4.53 -2.84
N MET A 90 -12.58 -5.00 -3.89
CA MET A 90 -14.05 -4.92 -4.01
C MET A 90 -14.62 -6.27 -4.41
N ALA A 91 -15.35 -6.88 -3.49
CA ALA A 91 -15.88 -8.22 -3.66
C ALA A 91 -17.24 -8.21 -4.37
N SER A 92 -17.69 -9.41 -4.80
CA SER A 92 -18.88 -9.56 -5.66
C SER A 92 -20.19 -9.09 -5.04
N ASN A 93 -20.29 -9.00 -3.71
CA ASN A 93 -21.47 -8.50 -2.99
C ASN A 93 -21.38 -6.99 -2.67
N GLY A 94 -20.36 -6.28 -3.17
CA GLY A 94 -20.11 -4.86 -2.90
C GLY A 94 -19.34 -4.56 -1.61
N TYR A 95 -18.98 -5.58 -0.82
CA TYR A 95 -18.03 -5.42 0.27
C TYR A 95 -16.70 -4.89 -0.28
N THR A 96 -16.23 -3.78 0.28
CA THR A 96 -15.05 -3.06 -0.19
C THR A 96 -14.14 -2.74 0.97
N GLU A 97 -12.84 -2.99 0.80
CA GLU A 97 -11.82 -2.54 1.74
C GLU A 97 -10.77 -1.68 1.09
N VAL A 98 -10.27 -0.72 1.88
CA VAL A 98 -9.09 0.09 1.55
C VAL A 98 -8.15 0.04 2.74
N TRP A 99 -6.89 -0.35 2.52
CA TRP A 99 -5.92 -0.45 3.60
C TRP A 99 -5.12 0.86 3.73
N THR A 100 -4.78 1.24 4.95
CA THR A 100 -4.04 2.50 5.20
C THR A 100 -2.67 2.53 4.53
N GLY A 101 -2.04 1.38 4.29
CA GLY A 101 -0.82 1.27 3.52
C GLY A 101 -0.96 1.63 2.04
N LEU A 102 -2.15 1.50 1.44
CA LEU A 102 -2.46 2.08 0.12
C LEU A 102 -2.55 3.60 0.22
N LEU A 103 -3.32 4.11 1.18
CA LEU A 103 -3.54 5.55 1.36
C LEU A 103 -2.21 6.30 1.62
N LEU A 104 -1.30 5.71 2.38
CA LEU A 104 0.03 6.24 2.63
C LEU A 104 0.90 6.31 1.36
N ARG A 105 0.62 5.46 0.36
CA ARG A 105 1.42 5.30 -0.86
C ARG A 105 0.86 6.03 -2.08
N CYS A 106 -0.42 6.37 -2.10
CA CYS A 106 -0.95 7.32 -3.08
C CYS A 106 -0.25 8.68 -2.92
N GLU A 107 0.09 9.33 -4.02
CA GLU A 107 0.60 10.71 -4.01
C GLU A 107 -0.54 11.72 -4.17
N THR A 108 -1.57 11.33 -4.90
CA THR A 108 -2.73 12.16 -5.20
C THR A 108 -4.04 11.40 -4.97
N GLU A 109 -5.17 12.12 -4.86
CA GLU A 109 -6.50 11.48 -4.83
C GLU A 109 -6.78 10.70 -6.13
N ASP A 110 -6.14 11.08 -7.24
CA ASP A 110 -6.24 10.39 -8.52
C ASP A 110 -5.70 8.96 -8.46
N ASP A 111 -4.61 8.73 -7.72
CA ASP A 111 -4.05 7.38 -7.53
C ASP A 111 -5.02 6.49 -6.77
N LEU A 112 -5.63 7.02 -5.70
CA LEU A 112 -6.65 6.32 -4.94
C LEU A 112 -7.87 6.02 -5.82
N ALA A 113 -8.32 6.99 -6.60
CA ALA A 113 -9.42 6.82 -7.53
C ALA A 113 -9.12 5.74 -8.58
N PHE A 114 -7.90 5.69 -9.10
CA PHE A 114 -7.48 4.68 -10.06
C PHE A 114 -7.49 3.27 -9.45
N VAL A 115 -6.90 3.08 -8.26
CA VAL A 115 -6.88 1.77 -7.60
C VAL A 115 -8.30 1.31 -7.26
N VAL A 116 -9.13 2.20 -6.72
CA VAL A 116 -10.55 1.87 -6.46
C VAL A 116 -11.31 1.61 -7.76
N GLY A 117 -10.97 2.31 -8.84
CA GLY A 117 -11.56 2.10 -10.16
C GLY A 117 -11.19 0.74 -10.74
N HIS A 118 -9.95 0.30 -10.54
CA HIS A 118 -9.48 -1.04 -10.88
C HIS A 118 -10.31 -2.10 -10.13
N GLU A 119 -10.49 -1.93 -8.81
CA GLU A 119 -11.36 -2.82 -8.01
C GLU A 119 -12.82 -2.80 -8.47
N ALA A 120 -13.36 -1.63 -8.80
CA ALA A 120 -14.68 -1.49 -9.41
C ALA A 120 -14.76 -2.20 -10.77
N GLY A 121 -13.66 -2.28 -11.52
CA GLY A 121 -13.52 -3.11 -12.71
C GLY A 121 -13.74 -4.59 -12.41
N HIS A 122 -13.06 -5.13 -11.41
CA HIS A 122 -13.27 -6.52 -10.98
C HIS A 122 -14.70 -6.80 -10.56
N PHE A 123 -15.29 -5.90 -9.78
CA PHE A 123 -16.64 -6.02 -9.28
C PHE A 123 -17.70 -5.94 -10.40
N ARG A 124 -17.71 -4.86 -11.19
CA ARG A 124 -18.74 -4.62 -12.22
C ARG A 124 -18.72 -5.67 -13.33
N HIS A 125 -17.53 -6.20 -13.64
CA HIS A 125 -17.36 -7.21 -14.68
C HIS A 125 -17.32 -8.64 -14.14
N SER A 126 -17.65 -8.82 -12.86
CA SER A 126 -17.76 -10.10 -12.16
C SER A 126 -16.56 -11.00 -12.38
N HIS A 127 -15.35 -10.44 -12.27
CA HIS A 127 -14.10 -11.17 -12.52
C HIS A 127 -13.99 -12.43 -11.66
N VAL A 128 -14.42 -12.35 -10.39
CA VAL A 128 -14.52 -13.50 -9.49
C VAL A 128 -15.39 -14.60 -10.13
N MET A 129 -16.62 -14.30 -10.54
CA MET A 129 -17.52 -15.29 -11.14
C MET A 129 -16.97 -15.91 -12.43
N ARG A 130 -16.40 -15.08 -13.31
CA ARG A 130 -15.82 -15.56 -14.57
C ARG A 130 -14.62 -16.46 -14.32
N GLN A 131 -13.80 -16.12 -13.33
CA GLN A 131 -12.64 -16.91 -12.92
C GLN A 131 -13.08 -18.27 -12.38
N TYR A 132 -14.07 -18.30 -11.48
CA TYR A 132 -14.63 -19.56 -10.97
C TYR A 132 -15.25 -20.43 -12.07
N GLN A 133 -15.96 -19.82 -13.03
CA GLN A 133 -16.51 -20.56 -14.17
C GLN A 133 -15.42 -21.10 -15.10
N ALA A 134 -14.36 -20.33 -15.34
CA ALA A 134 -13.21 -20.79 -16.12
C ALA A 134 -12.54 -22.00 -15.43
N MET A 135 -12.38 -21.96 -14.11
CA MET A 135 -11.84 -23.11 -13.35
C MET A 135 -12.77 -24.33 -13.40
N LYS A 136 -14.09 -24.14 -13.33
CA LYS A 136 -15.08 -25.23 -13.43
C LYS A 136 -15.11 -25.87 -14.81
N ASN A 137 -14.96 -25.07 -15.86
CA ASN A 137 -15.04 -25.51 -17.26
C ASN A 137 -13.70 -26.07 -17.78
N GLY A 138 -12.57 -25.67 -17.19
CA GLY A 138 -11.29 -26.37 -17.35
C GLY A 138 -11.36 -27.74 -16.66
N GLN A 139 -10.56 -28.72 -17.10
CA GLN A 139 -10.52 -30.09 -16.52
C GLN A 139 -10.11 -30.15 -15.03
N ASN A 140 -10.01 -29.01 -14.35
CA ASN A 140 -9.73 -28.86 -12.93
C ASN A 140 -11.00 -28.50 -12.14
N ALA A 141 -12.15 -29.12 -12.47
CA ALA A 141 -13.40 -28.96 -11.70
C ALA A 141 -13.20 -29.32 -10.20
N ALA A 142 -12.26 -30.22 -9.90
CA ALA A 142 -11.82 -30.51 -8.53
C ALA A 142 -11.15 -29.30 -7.87
N LEU A 143 -10.34 -28.51 -8.57
CA LEU A 143 -9.74 -27.27 -8.04
C LEU A 143 -10.80 -26.18 -7.84
N ALA A 144 -11.74 -26.03 -8.77
CA ALA A 144 -12.86 -25.09 -8.62
C ALA A 144 -13.75 -25.44 -7.41
N ALA A 145 -14.03 -26.74 -7.22
CA ALA A 145 -14.73 -27.25 -6.05
C ALA A 145 -13.90 -27.06 -4.78
N THR A 146 -12.58 -27.32 -4.83
CA THR A 146 -11.68 -27.09 -3.70
C THR A 146 -11.61 -25.61 -3.33
N ILE A 147 -11.53 -24.65 -4.24
CA ILE A 147 -11.50 -23.22 -3.85
C ILE A 147 -12.84 -22.81 -3.22
N LEU A 148 -13.99 -23.28 -3.74
CA LEU A 148 -15.29 -23.03 -3.14
C LEU A 148 -15.44 -23.72 -1.76
N ILE A 149 -14.95 -24.95 -1.63
CA ILE A 149 -14.92 -25.71 -0.37
C ILE A 149 -13.91 -25.10 0.60
N SER A 150 -12.76 -24.60 0.14
CA SER A 150 -11.75 -23.91 0.93
C SER A 150 -12.30 -22.60 1.44
N ALA A 151 -13.02 -21.83 0.62
CA ALA A 151 -13.72 -20.64 1.10
C ALA A 151 -14.70 -21.02 2.24
N VAL A 152 -15.36 -22.18 2.16
CA VAL A 152 -16.24 -22.73 3.21
C VAL A 152 -15.50 -23.43 4.39
N ALA A 153 -14.28 -23.94 4.19
CA ALA A 153 -13.56 -24.85 5.10
C ALA A 153 -12.21 -24.31 5.60
N LEU A 154 -11.78 -23.12 5.17
CA LEU A 154 -10.56 -22.44 5.62
C LEU A 154 -10.62 -22.00 7.09
N GLY A 155 -11.77 -22.14 7.75
CA GLY A 155 -11.82 -22.19 9.21
C GLY A 155 -11.10 -23.40 9.82
N ALA A 156 -10.67 -24.41 9.04
CA ALA A 156 -10.16 -25.68 9.58
C ALA A 156 -8.93 -26.32 8.89
N SER A 157 -8.41 -25.87 7.73
CA SER A 157 -7.25 -26.54 7.12
C SER A 157 -6.55 -25.71 6.03
N LEU A 158 -5.25 -25.43 6.22
CA LEU A 158 -4.39 -24.64 5.33
C LEU A 158 -3.71 -25.54 4.28
N ASN A 159 -3.85 -25.23 2.98
CA ASN A 159 -3.12 -25.92 1.90
C ASN A 159 -2.17 -24.99 1.10
N ALA A 160 -0.94 -24.93 1.62
CA ALA A 160 0.41 -24.94 1.04
C ALA A 160 0.90 -24.12 -0.20
N ASN A 161 0.13 -23.72 -1.22
CA ASN A 161 0.79 -23.28 -2.49
C ASN A 161 0.84 -21.76 -2.80
N SER A 162 0.21 -20.91 -1.97
CA SER A 162 0.43 -19.44 -1.96
C SER A 162 1.11 -18.97 -0.67
N TYR A 163 1.66 -19.91 0.10
CA TYR A 163 2.09 -19.75 1.49
C TYR A 163 3.39 -18.93 1.67
N SER A 164 4.14 -18.66 0.59
CA SER A 164 5.46 -18.03 0.72
C SER A 164 5.41 -16.53 1.02
N ALA A 165 4.42 -15.79 0.51
CA ALA A 165 4.25 -14.35 0.84
C ALA A 165 3.70 -14.16 2.27
N ILE A 166 2.86 -15.10 2.73
CA ILE A 166 2.29 -15.10 4.08
C ILE A 166 3.36 -15.45 5.13
N ARG A 167 4.34 -16.30 4.82
CA ARG A 167 5.45 -16.61 5.75
C ARG A 167 6.30 -15.39 6.14
N ASP A 168 6.37 -14.38 5.29
CA ASP A 168 7.09 -13.14 5.60
C ASP A 168 6.26 -12.20 6.49
N ILE A 169 4.94 -12.16 6.28
CA ILE A 169 3.98 -11.50 7.16
C ILE A 169 3.98 -12.14 8.56
N ASN A 170 4.07 -13.48 8.64
CA ASN A 170 4.05 -14.25 9.89
C ASN A 170 5.18 -13.91 10.89
N ASN A 171 6.35 -13.48 10.43
CA ASN A 171 7.49 -13.17 11.30
C ASN A 171 7.51 -11.71 11.79
N VAL A 172 6.78 -10.82 11.11
CA VAL A 172 6.85 -9.36 11.32
C VAL A 172 5.57 -8.81 11.97
N THR A 173 4.44 -9.49 11.79
CA THR A 173 3.10 -8.96 12.14
C THR A 173 2.26 -9.93 12.97
N SER A 174 2.90 -10.83 13.74
CA SER A 174 2.24 -11.74 14.68
C SER A 174 1.46 -10.97 15.77
N GLY A 175 0.26 -10.49 15.41
CA GLY A 175 -0.61 -9.67 16.25
C GLY A 175 -1.39 -8.57 15.52
N LEU A 176 -1.06 -8.25 14.26
CA LEU A 176 -1.69 -7.14 13.52
C LEU A 176 -2.63 -7.54 12.39
N VAL A 177 -2.57 -8.79 11.90
CA VAL A 177 -3.45 -9.24 10.79
C VAL A 177 -3.90 -10.68 10.97
N ASN A 178 -5.21 -10.93 10.89
CA ASN A 178 -5.77 -12.29 10.89
C ASN A 178 -5.42 -13.05 9.58
N LEU A 179 -4.60 -14.09 9.71
CA LEU A 179 -4.08 -14.86 8.56
C LEU A 179 -5.14 -15.72 7.87
N THR A 180 -6.11 -16.24 8.61
CA THR A 180 -7.23 -17.03 8.05
C THR A 180 -8.10 -16.15 7.16
N TYR A 181 -8.38 -14.95 7.64
CA TYR A 181 -9.08 -13.91 6.90
C TYR A 181 -8.34 -13.54 5.60
N LEU A 182 -7.01 -13.29 5.67
CA LEU A 182 -6.20 -12.98 4.49
C LEU A 182 -6.17 -14.12 3.47
N GLY A 183 -6.04 -15.37 3.92
CA GLY A 183 -6.06 -16.54 3.05
C GLY A 183 -7.38 -16.69 2.29
N THR A 184 -8.50 -16.35 2.94
CA THR A 184 -9.84 -16.42 2.35
C THR A 184 -10.05 -15.36 1.26
N ILE A 185 -9.65 -14.11 1.52
CA ILE A 185 -9.69 -13.04 0.50
C ILE A 185 -8.79 -13.39 -0.69
N ALA A 186 -7.56 -13.83 -0.43
CA ALA A 186 -6.61 -14.15 -1.49
C ALA A 186 -7.12 -15.26 -2.42
N ALA A 187 -7.77 -16.29 -1.88
CA ALA A 187 -8.36 -17.38 -2.65
C ALA A 187 -9.52 -16.92 -3.55
N LEU A 188 -10.29 -15.90 -3.13
CA LEU A 188 -11.42 -15.37 -3.88
C LEU A 188 -11.00 -14.41 -5.00
N MET A 189 -9.86 -13.74 -4.87
CA MET A 189 -9.50 -12.58 -5.69
C MET A 189 -8.29 -12.81 -6.62
N ASN A 190 -8.00 -14.05 -6.98
CA ASN A 190 -6.90 -14.38 -7.90
C ASN A 190 -7.37 -14.33 -9.37
N TYR A 191 -6.95 -13.31 -10.11
CA TYR A 191 -7.44 -13.01 -11.45
C TYR A 191 -6.43 -13.37 -12.56
N SER A 192 -6.93 -13.62 -13.78
CA SER A 192 -6.06 -13.82 -14.94
C SER A 192 -5.46 -12.51 -15.45
N ARG A 193 -4.34 -12.58 -16.17
CA ARG A 193 -3.70 -11.41 -16.83
C ARG A 193 -4.68 -10.59 -17.69
N ASP A 194 -5.61 -11.26 -18.38
CA ASP A 194 -6.64 -10.58 -19.18
C ASP A 194 -7.66 -9.81 -18.31
N MET A 195 -8.01 -10.37 -17.16
CA MET A 195 -8.89 -9.70 -16.19
C MET A 195 -8.19 -8.51 -15.54
N GLU A 196 -6.90 -8.62 -15.23
CA GLU A 196 -6.06 -7.52 -14.75
C GLU A 196 -5.99 -6.36 -15.77
N ALA A 197 -5.66 -6.68 -17.02
CA ALA A 197 -5.60 -5.68 -18.09
C ALA A 197 -6.97 -5.00 -18.33
N GLN A 198 -8.05 -5.77 -18.18
CA GLN A 198 -9.42 -5.24 -18.25
C GLN A 198 -9.75 -4.34 -17.05
N ALA A 199 -9.38 -4.72 -15.84
CA ALA A 199 -9.58 -3.93 -14.64
C ALA A 199 -8.78 -2.62 -14.69
N ASP A 200 -7.53 -2.65 -15.15
CA ASP A 200 -6.74 -1.44 -15.41
C ASP A 200 -7.41 -0.51 -16.42
N ALA A 201 -7.96 -1.07 -17.51
CA ALA A 201 -8.68 -0.29 -18.51
C ALA A 201 -9.91 0.40 -17.91
N TYR A 202 -10.72 -0.34 -17.17
CA TYR A 202 -11.91 0.19 -16.54
C TYR A 202 -11.59 1.16 -15.40
N GLY A 203 -10.51 0.93 -14.65
CA GLY A 203 -10.05 1.84 -13.61
C GLY A 203 -9.74 3.22 -14.14
N MET A 204 -9.04 3.32 -15.28
CA MET A 204 -8.83 4.61 -15.95
C MET A 204 -10.14 5.22 -16.46
N ILE A 205 -11.03 4.42 -17.06
CA ILE A 205 -12.31 4.90 -17.57
C ILE A 205 -13.18 5.47 -16.44
N TYR A 206 -13.33 4.74 -15.33
CA TYR A 206 -14.16 5.13 -14.19
C TYR A 206 -13.57 6.33 -13.44
N SER A 207 -12.25 6.37 -13.27
CA SER A 207 -11.57 7.53 -12.67
C SER A 207 -11.79 8.79 -13.51
N LYS A 208 -11.58 8.69 -14.83
CA LYS A 208 -11.82 9.81 -15.75
C LYS A 208 -13.28 10.26 -15.75
N GLN A 209 -14.23 9.33 -15.75
CA GLN A 209 -15.66 9.64 -15.66
C GLN A 209 -16.03 10.33 -14.34
N ALA A 210 -15.34 9.98 -13.25
CA ALA A 210 -15.49 10.62 -11.95
C ALA A 210 -14.74 11.97 -11.84
N GLY A 211 -14.07 12.42 -12.90
CA GLY A 211 -13.38 13.72 -12.96
C GLY A 211 -11.92 13.69 -12.53
N TYR A 212 -11.33 12.52 -12.31
CA TYR A 212 -9.93 12.37 -11.93
C TYR A 212 -8.98 12.43 -13.13
N PHE A 213 -7.77 12.91 -12.86
CA PHE A 213 -6.66 12.88 -13.80
C PHE A 213 -6.15 11.44 -13.94
N VAL A 214 -5.87 10.99 -15.17
CA VAL A 214 -5.45 9.59 -15.43
C VAL A 214 -4.05 9.47 -16.04
N GLY A 215 -3.38 10.60 -16.29
CA GLY A 215 -2.06 10.63 -16.91
C GLY A 215 -0.95 10.06 -16.03
N GLY A 216 -1.11 10.11 -14.71
CA GLY A 216 -0.12 9.65 -13.71
C GLY A 216 -0.31 8.21 -13.24
N ASN A 217 -1.32 7.48 -13.73
CA ASN A 217 -1.66 6.15 -13.19
C ASN A 217 -0.56 5.11 -13.44
N GLY A 218 0.28 5.31 -14.45
CA GLY A 218 1.49 4.50 -14.67
C GLY A 218 2.57 4.74 -13.61
N ASP A 219 2.69 5.98 -13.14
CA ASP A 219 3.69 6.40 -12.15
C ASP A 219 3.44 5.71 -10.80
N LEU A 220 2.17 5.53 -10.40
CA LEU A 220 1.81 4.77 -9.20
C LEU A 220 2.49 3.39 -9.18
N TRP A 221 2.47 2.65 -10.30
CA TRP A 221 3.12 1.33 -10.37
C TRP A 221 4.64 1.42 -10.48
N GLN A 222 5.16 2.47 -11.13
CA GLN A 222 6.60 2.73 -11.17
C GLN A 222 7.14 2.96 -9.76
N GLU A 223 6.46 3.75 -8.95
CA GLU A 223 6.82 4.01 -7.55
C GLU A 223 6.79 2.73 -6.70
N ARG A 224 5.85 1.81 -6.98
CA ARG A 224 5.83 0.49 -6.32
C ARG A 224 7.02 -0.39 -6.72
N LEU A 225 7.49 -0.32 -7.96
CA LEU A 225 8.70 -1.01 -8.40
C LEU A 225 9.95 -0.43 -7.73
N ASN A 226 10.03 0.90 -7.64
CA ASN A 226 11.14 1.59 -7.00
C ASN A 226 11.20 1.31 -5.50
N GLU A 227 10.06 1.38 -4.79
CA GLU A 227 9.98 1.01 -3.37
C GLU A 227 10.35 -0.47 -3.18
N THR A 228 9.93 -1.36 -4.08
CA THR A 228 10.36 -2.76 -4.06
C THR A 228 11.87 -2.92 -4.18
N ALA A 229 12.49 -2.20 -5.10
CA ALA A 229 13.93 -2.24 -5.31
C ALA A 229 14.71 -1.73 -4.09
N ALA A 230 14.11 -0.83 -3.31
CA ALA A 230 14.67 -0.27 -2.08
C ALA A 230 14.51 -1.18 -0.84
N SER A 231 13.78 -2.30 -0.94
CA SER A 231 13.58 -3.21 0.20
C SER A 231 14.90 -3.70 0.78
N ASP A 232 14.98 -3.90 2.09
CA ASP A 232 16.15 -4.51 2.75
C ASP A 232 16.24 -6.01 2.47
N TYR A 233 15.14 -6.66 2.08
CA TYR A 233 15.07 -8.09 1.87
C TYR A 233 15.30 -8.49 0.40
N GLU A 234 16.37 -9.24 0.13
CA GLU A 234 16.67 -9.71 -1.23
C GLU A 234 15.53 -10.51 -1.88
N LYS A 235 14.79 -11.30 -1.09
CA LYS A 235 13.63 -12.07 -1.58
C LYS A 235 12.52 -11.16 -2.15
N VAL A 236 12.34 -9.98 -1.55
CA VAL A 236 11.37 -8.96 -1.96
C VAL A 236 11.88 -8.34 -3.25
N ARG A 237 13.13 -7.86 -3.27
CA ARG A 237 13.77 -7.31 -4.48
C ARG A 237 13.75 -8.26 -5.69
N ARG A 238 13.97 -9.56 -5.48
CA ARG A 238 13.95 -10.60 -6.54
C ARG A 238 12.55 -11.07 -6.95
N SER A 239 11.52 -10.73 -6.19
CA SER A 239 10.14 -11.15 -6.45
C SER A 239 9.18 -9.96 -6.54
N PRO A 240 9.45 -8.95 -7.39
CA PRO A 240 8.68 -7.71 -7.42
C PRO A 240 7.19 -7.94 -7.70
N SER A 241 6.88 -8.94 -8.53
CA SER A 241 5.53 -9.30 -8.90
C SER A 241 4.69 -9.92 -7.77
N ARG A 242 5.27 -10.17 -6.59
CA ARG A 242 4.61 -10.86 -5.44
C ARG A 242 4.36 -9.95 -4.21
N ILE A 243 4.63 -8.65 -4.32
CA ILE A 243 4.66 -7.71 -3.17
C ILE A 243 3.33 -6.99 -2.92
N ASN A 244 2.35 -7.11 -3.81
CA ASN A 244 0.97 -6.88 -3.39
C ASN A 244 0.61 -8.04 -2.44
N VAL A 245 0.03 -7.78 -1.26
CA VAL A 245 -0.27 -8.82 -0.24
C VAL A 245 -1.11 -9.98 -0.80
N PHE A 246 -1.69 -9.77 -1.98
CA PHE A 246 -2.41 -10.78 -2.72
C PHE A 246 -1.62 -11.54 -3.78
N GLY A 247 -0.50 -11.04 -4.33
CA GLY A 247 0.14 -11.66 -5.50
C GLY A 247 -0.79 -11.83 -6.73
N ASN A 248 -2.01 -11.27 -6.65
CA ASN A 248 -3.11 -11.45 -7.60
C ASN A 248 -3.04 -10.43 -8.75
N HIS A 249 -2.22 -9.39 -8.59
CA HIS A 249 -2.01 -8.30 -9.54
C HIS A 249 -0.49 -8.07 -9.71
N PRO A 250 0.20 -8.84 -10.56
CA PRO A 250 1.65 -8.75 -10.65
C PRO A 250 2.08 -7.34 -11.08
N LEU A 251 3.09 -6.80 -10.37
CA LEU A 251 3.81 -5.60 -10.78
C LEU A 251 4.63 -5.97 -12.01
N GLU A 252 4.24 -5.45 -13.17
CA GLU A 252 4.90 -5.70 -14.44
C GLU A 252 5.09 -4.38 -15.18
N VAL A 253 6.27 -4.19 -15.75
CA VAL A 253 6.59 -3.05 -16.63
C VAL A 253 5.56 -2.93 -17.77
N ASP A 254 5.02 -4.06 -18.24
CA ASP A 254 3.97 -4.13 -19.24
C ASP A 254 2.68 -3.40 -18.81
N ARG A 255 2.33 -3.39 -17.52
CA ARG A 255 1.17 -2.63 -17.02
C ARG A 255 1.39 -1.13 -17.15
N ILE A 256 2.58 -0.65 -16.82
CA ILE A 256 2.94 0.78 -16.95
C ILE A 256 2.84 1.21 -18.42
N ILE A 257 3.42 0.41 -19.34
CA ILE A 257 3.34 0.65 -20.78
C ILE A 257 1.88 0.69 -21.25
N ALA A 258 1.06 -0.27 -20.83
CA ALA A 258 -0.35 -0.36 -21.22
C ALA A 258 -1.18 0.82 -20.69
N LEU A 259 -0.94 1.27 -19.46
CA LEU A 259 -1.61 2.42 -18.86
C LEU A 259 -1.25 3.72 -19.60
N ASN A 260 0.04 3.94 -19.87
CA ASN A 260 0.51 5.11 -20.60
C ASN A 260 -0.02 5.17 -22.04
N ALA A 261 -0.13 4.02 -22.71
CA ALA A 261 -0.77 3.93 -24.03
C ALA A 261 -2.28 4.21 -23.98
N ARG A 262 -2.94 3.80 -22.89
CA ARG A 262 -4.37 3.99 -22.71
C ARG A 262 -4.74 5.40 -22.33
N ASP A 263 -3.92 6.09 -21.54
CA ASP A 263 -4.07 7.53 -21.28
C ASP A 263 -4.15 8.29 -22.60
N LYS A 264 -3.21 8.04 -23.54
CA LYS A 264 -3.25 8.64 -24.88
C LYS A 264 -4.55 8.35 -25.61
N THR A 265 -5.02 7.11 -25.55
CA THR A 265 -6.26 6.68 -26.21
C THR A 265 -7.48 7.40 -25.63
N LEU A 266 -7.54 7.55 -24.31
CA LEU A 266 -8.63 8.24 -23.62
C LEU A 266 -8.63 9.75 -23.87
N ASN A 267 -7.48 10.33 -24.26
CA ASN A 267 -7.28 11.78 -24.38
C ASN A 267 -6.99 12.23 -25.82
N GLY A 268 -7.71 11.65 -26.79
CA GLY A 268 -7.68 12.10 -28.19
C GLY A 268 -6.33 11.86 -28.88
N GLY A 269 -5.60 10.83 -28.46
CA GLY A 269 -4.29 10.46 -28.99
C GLY A 269 -3.11 11.18 -28.33
N LYS A 270 -3.34 12.01 -27.31
CA LYS A 270 -2.31 12.78 -26.59
C LYS A 270 -2.22 12.35 -25.14
N ALA A 271 -1.01 12.34 -24.58
CA ALA A 271 -0.85 12.08 -23.16
C ALA A 271 -1.47 13.22 -22.34
N SER A 272 -2.14 12.89 -21.24
CA SER A 272 -2.57 13.86 -20.23
C SER A 272 -1.37 14.28 -19.42
N LEU A 273 -1.16 15.59 -19.25
CA LEU A 273 -0.03 16.13 -18.49
C LEU A 273 -0.54 17.11 -17.45
N ARG A 274 0.15 17.15 -16.31
CA ARG A 274 0.11 18.25 -15.34
C ARG A 274 1.41 19.03 -15.46
N THR A 275 1.35 20.34 -15.31
CA THR A 275 2.53 21.14 -14.97
C THR A 275 3.02 20.76 -13.57
N GLU A 276 4.28 21.07 -13.26
CA GLU A 276 4.83 20.79 -11.91
C GLU A 276 4.01 21.49 -10.81
N ALA A 277 3.51 22.70 -11.09
CA ALA A 277 2.66 23.44 -10.15
C ALA A 277 1.32 22.71 -9.89
N GLU A 278 0.68 22.18 -10.95
CA GLU A 278 -0.56 21.41 -10.82
C GLU A 278 -0.32 20.06 -10.12
N ALA A 279 0.80 19.39 -10.41
CA ALA A 279 1.18 18.15 -9.74
C ALA A 279 1.40 18.37 -8.24
N ARG A 280 2.18 19.39 -7.87
CA ARG A 280 2.39 19.81 -6.47
C ARG A 280 1.09 20.17 -5.77
N ALA A 281 0.20 20.91 -6.44
CA ALA A 281 -1.10 21.27 -5.88
C ALA A 281 -1.98 20.04 -5.61
N ALA A 282 -1.99 19.05 -6.52
CA ALA A 282 -2.72 17.80 -6.33
C ALA A 282 -2.15 16.97 -5.17
N ARG A 283 -0.82 16.87 -5.05
CA ARG A 283 -0.15 16.19 -3.92
C ARG A 283 -0.44 16.87 -2.59
N THR A 284 -0.38 18.20 -2.57
CA THR A 284 -0.71 19.03 -1.38
C THR A 284 -2.15 18.79 -0.94
N ALA A 285 -3.11 18.84 -1.87
CA ALA A 285 -4.53 18.62 -1.56
C ALA A 285 -4.78 17.22 -0.99
N TYR A 286 -4.15 16.20 -1.54
CA TYR A 286 -4.23 14.84 -1.01
C TYR A 286 -3.58 14.72 0.38
N ARG A 287 -2.39 15.31 0.55
CA ARG A 287 -1.67 15.35 1.83
C ARG A 287 -2.52 15.98 2.93
N ASP A 288 -3.21 17.08 2.63
CA ASP A 288 -4.09 17.77 3.58
C ASP A 288 -5.21 16.86 4.10
N HIS A 289 -5.77 16.00 3.25
CA HIS A 289 -6.77 15.02 3.67
C HIS A 289 -6.19 13.98 4.63
N ILE A 290 -5.00 13.44 4.36
CA ILE A 290 -4.45 12.31 5.14
C ILE A 290 -3.61 12.72 6.35
N ARG A 291 -3.19 14.00 6.45
CA ARG A 291 -2.29 14.51 7.49
C ARG A 291 -2.67 14.09 8.92
N PRO A 292 -3.96 14.08 9.34
CA PRO A 292 -4.31 13.66 10.70
C PRO A 292 -3.88 12.24 11.07
N TRP A 293 -3.75 11.34 10.08
CA TRP A 293 -3.41 9.92 10.30
C TRP A 293 -1.99 9.57 9.85
N LEU A 294 -1.28 10.49 9.19
CA LEU A 294 0.04 10.25 8.59
C LEU A 294 1.05 9.67 9.59
N GLY A 295 1.13 10.22 10.80
CA GLY A 295 2.05 9.72 11.84
C GLY A 295 1.71 8.28 12.27
N ALA A 296 0.43 7.96 12.47
CA ALA A 296 0.01 6.61 12.82
C ALA A 296 0.35 5.61 11.71
N TRP A 297 0.13 5.97 10.44
CA TRP A 297 0.43 5.09 9.31
C TRP A 297 1.94 4.88 9.09
N LEU A 298 2.76 5.93 9.28
CA LEU A 298 4.23 5.78 9.25
C LEU A 298 4.73 4.87 10.36
N LYS A 299 4.13 4.94 11.55
CA LYS A 299 4.41 4.01 12.66
C LYS A 299 4.07 2.57 12.27
N ASP A 300 2.94 2.35 11.62
CA ASP A 300 2.54 1.02 11.16
C ASP A 300 3.42 0.50 10.03
N ASP A 301 3.84 1.36 9.10
CA ASP A 301 4.80 0.98 8.05
C ASP A 301 6.16 0.59 8.63
N LEU A 302 6.65 1.32 9.63
CA LEU A 302 7.90 1.00 10.34
C LEU A 302 7.84 -0.38 11.02
N ARG A 303 6.66 -0.78 11.52
CA ARG A 303 6.43 -2.11 12.11
C ARG A 303 6.53 -3.24 11.09
N ARG A 304 6.51 -2.96 9.79
CA ARG A 304 6.81 -3.96 8.76
C ARG A 304 8.29 -4.36 8.70
N GLN A 305 9.17 -3.64 9.40
CA GLN A 305 10.60 -3.93 9.51
C GLN A 305 11.36 -4.03 8.16
N ASP A 306 10.77 -3.52 7.09
CA ASP A 306 11.42 -3.33 5.80
C ASP A 306 11.81 -1.85 5.67
N TYR A 307 12.84 -1.47 6.42
CA TYR A 307 13.20 -0.08 6.62
C TYR A 307 13.69 0.57 5.33
N GLY A 308 14.31 -0.18 4.42
CA GLY A 308 14.64 0.28 3.08
C GLY A 308 13.41 0.78 2.29
N GLN A 309 12.28 0.07 2.37
CA GLN A 309 11.02 0.55 1.80
C GLN A 309 10.47 1.79 2.53
N THR A 310 10.55 1.80 3.87
CA THR A 310 10.12 2.96 4.66
C THR A 310 10.95 4.21 4.32
N LEU A 311 12.26 4.07 4.13
CA LEU A 311 13.15 5.17 3.75
C LEU A 311 12.81 5.72 2.36
N TYR A 312 12.60 4.83 1.37
CA TYR A 312 12.15 5.23 0.05
C TYR A 312 10.83 6.01 0.10
N LEU A 313 9.86 5.48 0.85
CA LEU A 313 8.56 6.11 1.03
C LEU A 313 8.69 7.50 1.66
N VAL A 314 9.46 7.64 2.74
CA VAL A 314 9.66 8.92 3.44
C VAL A 314 10.33 9.95 2.52
N ASP A 315 11.33 9.57 1.75
CA ASP A 315 12.00 10.48 0.80
C ASP A 315 11.02 10.97 -0.28
N ARG A 316 10.19 10.07 -0.81
CA ARG A 316 9.14 10.41 -1.78
C ARG A 316 8.07 11.32 -1.17
N LEU A 317 7.68 11.10 0.08
CA LEU A 317 6.72 11.96 0.78
C LEU A 317 7.29 13.38 1.06
N SER A 318 8.62 13.53 1.07
CA SER A 318 9.32 14.78 1.41
C SER A 318 9.56 15.70 0.21
N ILE A 319 9.28 15.27 -1.02
CA ILE A 319 9.64 16.01 -2.26
C ILE A 319 9.08 17.44 -2.32
N ASP A 320 7.95 17.69 -1.67
CA ASP A 320 7.30 19.00 -1.65
C ASP A 320 7.60 19.83 -0.39
N GLY A 321 8.43 19.31 0.53
CA GLY A 321 8.80 20.01 1.76
C GLY A 321 7.69 20.10 2.81
N GLN A 322 6.68 19.24 2.73
CA GLN A 322 5.58 19.19 3.70
C GLN A 322 5.90 18.21 4.83
N ASP A 323 5.43 18.53 6.04
CA ASP A 323 5.49 17.63 7.21
C ASP A 323 6.93 17.13 7.52
N LEU A 324 7.95 17.97 7.26
CA LEU A 324 9.35 17.58 7.32
C LEU A 324 9.81 17.19 8.72
N GLY A 325 9.22 17.76 9.78
CA GLY A 325 9.51 17.35 11.15
C GLY A 325 9.08 15.91 11.39
N LEU A 326 7.83 15.58 11.03
CA LEU A 326 7.30 14.24 11.15
C LEU A 326 8.03 13.23 10.26
N LEU A 327 8.26 13.57 8.99
CA LEU A 327 8.88 12.68 8.02
C LEU A 327 10.34 12.37 8.40
N ASN A 328 11.13 13.38 8.79
CA ASN A 328 12.51 13.13 9.20
C ASN A 328 12.61 12.41 10.55
N PHE A 329 11.61 12.54 11.44
CA PHE A 329 11.54 11.69 12.64
C PHE A 329 11.41 10.21 12.26
N TYR A 330 10.49 9.86 11.34
CA TYR A 330 10.34 8.48 10.89
C TYR A 330 11.52 7.99 10.03
N LYS A 331 12.20 8.89 9.29
CA LYS A 331 13.49 8.59 8.63
C LYS A 331 14.55 8.17 9.65
N GLY A 332 14.68 8.95 10.73
CA GLY A 332 15.61 8.63 11.82
C GLY A 332 15.28 7.31 12.51
N GLU A 333 13.99 7.04 12.75
CA GLU A 333 13.56 5.77 13.35
C GLU A 333 13.85 4.56 12.45
N ALA A 334 13.60 4.67 11.14
CA ALA A 334 13.91 3.62 10.17
C ALA A 334 15.41 3.32 10.12
N LEU A 335 16.27 4.34 10.04
CA LEU A 335 17.72 4.18 10.06
C LEU A 335 18.21 3.55 11.38
N ARG A 336 17.76 4.09 12.52
CA ARG A 336 18.13 3.60 13.86
C ARG A 336 17.74 2.14 14.08
N LEU A 337 16.61 1.70 13.52
CA LEU A 337 16.14 0.32 13.65
C LEU A 337 16.77 -0.62 12.62
N ARG A 338 17.12 -0.12 11.44
CA ARG A 338 17.83 -0.89 10.40
C ARG A 338 19.24 -1.27 10.86
N ASP A 339 19.96 -0.32 11.44
CA ASP A 339 21.30 -0.53 12.02
C ASP A 339 21.28 -1.60 13.14
N LYS A 340 20.36 -1.47 14.10
CA LYS A 340 20.18 -2.45 15.21
C LYS A 340 19.89 -3.87 14.73
N ASN A 341 19.37 -4.03 13.51
CA ASN A 341 19.10 -5.32 12.90
C ASN A 341 20.31 -5.89 12.12
N GLY A 342 21.51 -5.33 12.31
CA GLY A 342 22.76 -5.82 11.74
C GLY A 342 23.04 -5.31 10.34
N ALA A 343 22.55 -4.12 9.98
CA ALA A 343 23.03 -3.44 8.79
C ALA A 343 24.44 -2.88 9.07
N ASP A 344 25.44 -3.30 8.29
CA ASP A 344 26.76 -2.66 8.30
C ASP A 344 26.66 -1.30 7.59
N GLY A 345 26.92 -0.18 8.27
CA GLY A 345 26.95 1.11 7.59
C GLY A 345 26.70 2.34 8.47
N PRO A 346 26.60 3.54 7.85
CA PRO A 346 26.47 4.82 8.54
C PRO A 346 25.03 5.12 9.01
N ASP A 347 24.19 4.11 9.21
CA ASP A 347 22.76 4.30 9.45
C ASP A 347 22.51 4.98 10.79
N MET A 348 23.24 4.59 11.84
CA MET A 348 23.10 5.21 13.14
C MET A 348 23.54 6.69 13.12
N GLU A 349 24.60 7.05 12.39
CA GLU A 349 25.01 8.44 12.16
C GLU A 349 23.99 9.22 11.31
N ASN A 350 23.44 8.58 10.28
CA ASN A 350 22.40 9.16 9.45
C ASN A 350 21.10 9.38 10.25
N ALA A 351 20.82 8.55 11.25
CA ALA A 351 19.70 8.76 12.16
C ALA A 351 19.86 10.05 12.97
N ILE A 352 21.07 10.36 13.46
CA ILE A 352 21.37 11.66 14.11
C ILE A 352 21.04 12.80 13.15
N THR A 353 21.50 12.71 11.90
CA THR A 353 21.26 13.75 10.89
C THR A 353 19.77 13.93 10.60
N ALA A 354 19.02 12.84 10.48
CA ALA A 354 17.58 12.86 10.28
C ALA A 354 16.85 13.51 11.46
N TYR A 355 17.14 13.12 12.70
CA TYR A 355 16.51 13.73 13.88
C TYR A 355 16.83 15.22 14.02
N ARG A 356 18.09 15.62 13.77
CA ARG A 356 18.45 17.05 13.80
C ARG A 356 17.74 17.84 12.70
N THR A 357 17.49 17.22 11.55
CA THR A 357 16.70 17.83 10.46
C THR A 357 15.23 17.92 10.85
N ALA A 358 14.66 16.90 11.48
CA ALA A 358 13.31 16.92 12.01
C ALA A 358 13.10 18.12 12.95
N LEU A 359 14.00 18.29 13.92
CA LEU A 359 13.95 19.36 14.93
C LEU A 359 14.06 20.79 14.37
N GLN A 360 14.35 20.97 13.08
CA GLN A 360 14.27 22.28 12.41
C GLN A 360 12.83 22.69 12.06
N SER A 361 11.87 21.76 12.16
CA SER A 361 10.47 21.99 11.81
C SER A 361 9.57 21.88 13.04
N ALA A 362 8.52 22.72 13.09
CA ALA A 362 7.63 22.82 14.25
C ALA A 362 6.73 21.60 14.46
N ASP A 363 6.54 20.78 13.42
CA ASP A 363 5.76 19.55 13.43
C ASP A 363 6.57 18.32 13.90
N ALA A 364 7.83 18.50 14.30
CA ALA A 364 8.65 17.43 14.84
C ALA A 364 8.01 16.82 16.10
N PRO A 365 7.82 15.49 16.15
CA PRO A 365 7.39 14.81 17.38
C PRO A 365 8.35 15.09 18.53
N LYS A 366 7.83 15.35 19.72
CA LYS A 366 8.66 15.61 20.91
C LYS A 366 9.58 14.42 21.24
N GLU A 367 9.15 13.21 20.89
CA GLU A 367 9.89 11.96 21.00
C GLU A 367 11.20 11.98 20.19
N THR A 368 11.34 12.88 19.21
CA THR A 368 12.58 13.09 18.46
C THR A 368 13.76 13.36 19.40
N TRP A 369 13.56 14.17 20.45
CA TRP A 369 14.60 14.44 21.46
C TRP A 369 15.01 13.20 22.23
N ARG A 370 14.03 12.36 22.60
CA ARG A 370 14.30 11.10 23.29
C ARG A 370 15.11 10.17 22.40
N GLN A 371 14.68 9.95 21.15
CA GLN A 371 15.37 9.03 20.24
C GLN A 371 16.76 9.54 19.88
N LEU A 372 16.93 10.85 19.70
CA LEU A 372 18.23 11.48 19.48
C LEU A 372 19.17 11.27 20.68
N GLY A 373 18.66 11.44 21.92
CA GLY A 373 19.43 11.14 23.13
C GLY A 373 19.88 9.69 23.23
N ASP A 374 19.00 8.74 22.86
CA ASP A 374 19.35 7.32 22.82
C ASP A 374 20.43 7.00 21.77
N VAL A 375 20.41 7.68 20.62
CA VAL A 375 21.45 7.54 19.59
C VAL A 375 22.77 8.19 20.05
N TYR A 376 22.75 9.38 20.66
CA TYR A 376 23.95 9.98 21.23
C TYR A 376 24.59 9.11 22.30
N ARG A 377 23.78 8.52 23.18
CA ARG A 377 24.24 7.56 24.19
C ARG A 377 24.91 6.33 23.56
N HIS A 378 24.41 5.85 22.42
CA HIS A 378 25.03 4.73 21.70
C HIS A 378 26.48 5.04 21.27
N PHE A 379 26.77 6.29 20.91
CA PHE A 379 28.10 6.76 20.55
C PHE A 379 28.93 7.29 21.74
N ASN A 380 28.48 7.08 22.99
CA ASN A 380 29.08 7.65 24.21
C ASN A 380 29.19 9.18 24.18
N MET A 381 28.26 9.86 23.49
CA MET A 381 28.15 11.33 23.47
C MET A 381 27.32 11.77 24.67
N ASN A 382 27.85 11.59 25.89
CA ASN A 382 27.07 11.71 27.11
C ASN A 382 26.53 13.12 27.36
N THR A 383 27.27 14.15 26.95
CA THR A 383 26.83 15.54 27.10
C THR A 383 25.60 15.81 26.24
N GLU A 384 25.69 15.48 24.95
CA GLU A 384 24.63 15.65 23.96
C GLU A 384 23.40 14.78 24.28
N ALA A 385 23.63 13.55 24.76
CA ALA A 385 22.56 12.66 25.20
C ALA A 385 21.76 13.25 26.37
N VAL A 386 22.46 13.73 27.41
CA VAL A 386 21.83 14.36 28.58
C VAL A 386 21.03 15.60 28.18
N ASP A 387 21.57 16.45 27.32
CA ASP A 387 20.88 17.66 26.85
C ASP A 387 19.60 17.31 26.08
N ALA A 388 19.67 16.34 25.17
CA ALA A 388 18.51 15.86 24.42
C ALA A 388 17.42 15.27 25.34
N PHE A 389 17.81 14.44 26.32
CA PHE A 389 16.86 13.87 27.29
C PHE A 389 16.20 14.93 28.17
N LYS A 390 16.95 15.95 28.62
CA LYS A 390 16.37 17.07 29.38
C LYS A 390 15.34 17.85 28.55
N HIS A 391 15.60 18.07 27.27
CA HIS A 391 14.63 18.67 26.36
C HIS A 391 13.36 17.82 26.25
N TYR A 392 13.48 16.50 26.10
CA TYR A 392 12.33 15.60 26.07
C TYR A 392 11.48 15.70 27.34
N VAL A 393 12.08 15.56 28.53
CA VAL A 393 11.35 15.62 29.81
C VAL A 393 10.68 16.98 30.02
N THR A 394 11.31 18.07 29.54
CA THR A 394 10.71 19.42 29.58
C THR A 394 9.47 19.53 28.68
N LEU A 395 9.51 18.94 27.48
CA LEU A 395 8.41 18.96 26.52
C LEU A 395 7.31 17.92 26.82
N ALA A 396 7.65 16.88 27.57
CA ALA A 396 6.77 15.76 27.87
C ALA A 396 6.81 15.39 29.37
N PRO A 397 6.43 16.32 30.28
CA PRO A 397 6.52 16.08 31.72
C PRO A 397 5.66 14.91 32.20
N ASP A 398 4.56 14.62 31.50
CA ASP A 398 3.63 13.53 31.83
C ASP A 398 3.91 12.24 31.04
N ALA A 399 5.07 12.12 30.39
CA ALA A 399 5.40 10.93 29.63
C ALA A 399 5.53 9.70 30.54
N GLN A 400 4.90 8.58 30.15
CA GLN A 400 4.92 7.34 30.94
C GLN A 400 6.34 6.77 31.13
N ASP A 401 7.24 7.08 30.19
CA ASP A 401 8.65 6.70 30.23
C ASP A 401 9.56 7.78 30.86
N GLY A 402 9.00 8.89 31.35
CA GLY A 402 9.76 10.02 31.86
C GLY A 402 10.69 9.65 33.01
N TRP A 403 10.28 8.73 33.89
CA TRP A 403 11.12 8.22 34.97
C TRP A 403 12.36 7.45 34.47
N MET A 404 12.21 6.72 33.36
CA MET A 404 13.32 5.96 32.76
C MET A 404 14.30 6.91 32.07
N VAL A 405 13.79 7.96 31.42
CA VAL A 405 14.62 9.01 30.84
C VAL A 405 15.34 9.81 31.93
N GLN A 406 14.69 10.06 33.08
CA GLN A 406 15.34 10.72 34.22
C GLN A 406 16.50 9.88 34.79
N ASP A 407 16.32 8.57 34.92
CA ASP A 407 17.40 7.66 35.35
C ASP A 407 18.59 7.67 34.37
N GLN A 408 18.32 7.75 33.06
CA GLN A 408 19.37 7.93 32.04
C GLN A 408 20.11 9.27 32.22
N ILE A 409 19.39 10.37 32.47
CA ILE A 409 20.01 11.69 32.75
C ILE A 409 20.94 11.60 33.96
N ASP A 410 20.45 11.06 35.08
CA ASP A 410 21.20 10.98 36.34
C ASP A 410 22.43 10.06 36.21
N THR A 411 22.32 9.00 35.42
CA THR A 411 23.42 8.06 35.17
C THR A 411 24.51 8.68 34.30
N LEU A 412 24.14 9.24 33.14
CA LEU A 412 25.11 9.81 32.21
C LEU A 412 25.76 11.09 32.75
N SER A 413 25.06 11.85 33.59
CA SER A 413 25.60 13.07 34.21
C SER A 413 26.78 12.83 35.15
N LYS A 414 27.04 11.59 35.56
CA LYS A 414 28.20 11.22 36.41
C LYS A 414 29.52 11.15 35.64
N ASP A 415 29.46 11.04 34.31
CA ASP A 415 30.63 10.95 33.43
C ASP A 415 30.34 11.71 32.13
N LEU A 416 30.35 13.05 32.24
CA LEU A 416 30.14 13.92 31.09
C LEU A 416 31.43 14.02 30.27
N HIS A 417 31.35 13.58 29.03
CA HIS A 417 32.36 13.80 28.01
C HIS A 417 31.66 14.08 26.67
N PRO A 418 32.20 14.97 25.84
CA PRO A 418 31.71 15.19 24.48
C PRO A 418 32.14 14.04 23.57
N ALA A 419 31.47 13.96 22.42
CA ALA A 419 31.70 12.94 21.41
C ALA A 419 33.15 12.82 20.91
N PRO A 420 33.64 11.61 20.59
CA PRO A 420 34.66 11.46 19.54
C PRO A 420 34.09 11.92 18.18
N ASP A 421 34.94 12.36 17.24
CA ASP A 421 34.53 12.98 15.97
C ASP A 421 33.68 12.01 15.11
N VAL A 422 32.35 12.16 15.14
CA VAL A 422 31.40 11.40 14.32
C VAL A 422 31.27 12.10 12.97
N GLN A 423 32.08 11.69 11.99
CA GLN A 423 31.94 12.18 10.62
C GLN A 423 30.90 11.34 9.88
N PRO A 424 29.80 11.94 9.36
CA PRO A 424 28.87 11.22 8.50
C PRO A 424 29.60 10.74 7.25
N THR A 425 29.63 9.44 7.01
CA THR A 425 30.21 8.90 5.78
C THR A 425 29.15 8.80 4.68
N GLN A 426 29.25 9.76 3.74
CA GLN A 426 28.62 9.80 2.42
C GLN A 426 27.12 10.10 2.31
N SER A 427 26.81 10.81 1.23
CA SER A 427 25.49 11.09 0.68
C SER A 427 24.60 9.83 0.66
N PRO A 428 23.26 9.99 0.70
CA PRO A 428 22.33 8.86 0.55
C PRO A 428 22.75 7.98 -0.63
N PRO A 429 22.56 6.64 -0.56
CA PRO A 429 22.83 5.77 -1.70
C PRO A 429 22.14 6.39 -2.92
N ASP A 430 22.88 6.53 -4.03
CA ASP A 430 22.31 7.02 -5.27
C ASP A 430 20.98 6.29 -5.48
N ALA A 431 19.90 7.06 -5.66
CA ALA A 431 18.63 6.48 -6.07
C ALA A 431 18.93 5.54 -7.24
N PRO A 432 18.40 4.31 -7.24
CA PRO A 432 18.60 3.41 -8.38
C PRO A 432 18.27 4.21 -9.63
N PRO A 433 19.13 4.16 -10.67
CA PRO A 433 18.93 4.98 -11.86
C PRO A 433 17.49 4.76 -12.35
N PRO A 434 16.75 5.82 -12.69
CA PRO A 434 15.40 5.67 -13.19
C PRO A 434 15.43 4.65 -14.31
N VAL A 435 14.46 3.72 -14.29
CA VAL A 435 14.29 2.78 -15.41
C VAL A 435 14.25 3.62 -16.68
N PRO A 436 15.14 3.38 -17.67
CA PRO A 436 15.25 4.24 -18.82
C PRO A 436 13.87 4.40 -19.45
N ALA A 437 13.42 5.64 -19.64
CA ALA A 437 12.24 5.91 -20.42
C ALA A 437 12.42 5.20 -21.77
N THR A 438 11.50 4.28 -22.09
CA THR A 438 11.53 3.57 -23.38
C THR A 438 11.66 4.61 -24.49
N PRO A 439 12.65 4.51 -25.39
CA PRO A 439 12.80 5.48 -26.46
C PRO A 439 11.49 5.53 -27.23
N SER A 440 10.95 6.73 -27.41
CA SER A 440 9.87 6.92 -28.38
C SER A 440 10.41 6.37 -29.69
N SER A 441 9.80 5.31 -30.21
CA SER A 441 10.04 4.86 -31.58
C SER A 441 9.55 5.98 -32.49
N GLY A 442 10.44 6.95 -32.75
CA GLY A 442 10.29 7.91 -33.82
C GLY A 442 10.23 7.11 -35.09
N GLY A 443 9.06 7.10 -35.72
CA GLY A 443 8.89 6.59 -37.05
C GLY A 443 9.82 7.35 -37.98
N THR A 444 10.80 6.66 -38.55
CA THR A 444 11.35 7.02 -39.84
C THR A 444 10.48 6.37 -40.91
N THR A 445 9.83 7.25 -41.68
CA THR A 445 9.36 7.14 -43.07
C THR A 445 9.39 5.79 -43.76
#